data_AF-A0A485D520-F1
#
_entry.id   AF-A0A485D520-F1
#
_cell.length_a   1.000
_cell.length_b   1.000
_cell.length_c   1.000
_cell.angle_alpha   90.00
_cell.angle_beta   90.00
_cell.angle_gamma   90.00
#
_symmetry.space_group_name_H-M   'P 1'
#
loop_
_entity.id
_entity.type
_entity.pdbx_description
1 polymer ?
#
loop_
_entity_poly.entity_id
_entity_poly.type
_entity_poly.pdbx_seq_one_letter_code
_entity_poly.pdbx_strand_id
1 'polypeptide(L)' 'MQFDPQIVAQANAFVNALRSGKRAHVPAMRLEYWQQFLTVVYSGLGLA' A
#
# COMPACT_ATOMS: atom_id res chain seq x y z
N MET A 1 15.96 1.49 -2.63
CA MET A 1 14.92 1.00 -3.55
C MET A 1 14.11 2.20 -3.99
N GLN A 2 14.04 2.49 -5.29
CA GLN A 2 13.17 3.55 -5.79
C GLN A 2 11.80 2.93 -6.00
N PHE A 3 10.87 3.23 -5.09
CA PHE A 3 9.50 2.73 -5.20
C PHE A 3 8.76 3.50 -6.28
N ASP A 4 7.91 2.79 -7.04
CA ASP A 4 7.07 3.45 -8.01
C ASP A 4 6.06 4.37 -7.29
N PRO A 5 5.98 5.66 -7.67
CA PRO A 5 5.13 6.62 -6.97
C PRO A 5 3.63 6.28 -7.06
N GLN A 6 3.19 5.58 -8.10
CA GLN A 6 1.79 5.14 -8.21
C GLN A 6 1.50 4.03 -7.19
N ILE A 7 2.43 3.11 -6.97
CA ILE A 7 2.30 2.02 -6.00
C ILE A 7 2.31 2.58 -4.57
N VAL A 8 3.15 3.57 -4.29
CA VAL A 8 3.15 4.27 -3.00
C VAL A 8 1.82 4.98 -2.75
N ALA A 9 1.28 5.68 -3.75
CA ALA A 9 -0.02 6.34 -3.63
C ALA A 9 -1.16 5.34 -3.37
N GLN A 10 -1.15 4.21 -4.07
CA GLN A 10 -2.11 3.11 -3.89
C GLN A 10 -2.04 2.50 -2.48
N ALA A 11 -0.82 2.23 -1.98
CA ALA A 11 -0.59 1.71 -0.64
C ALA A 11 -1.05 2.70 0.43
N ASN A 12 -0.76 3.99 0.27
CA ASN A 12 -1.22 5.02 1.20
C ASN A 12 -2.74 5.14 1.21
N ALA A 13 -3.40 5.06 0.06
CA ALA A 13 -4.86 5.04 -0.03
C ALA A 13 -5.46 3.82 0.69
N PHE A 14 -4.83 2.65 0.55
CA PHE A 14 -5.21 1.42 1.25
C PHE A 14 -5.08 1.59 2.77
N VAL A 15 -3.93 2.07 3.26
CA VAL A 15 -3.69 2.33 4.69
C VAL A 15 -4.67 3.35 5.25
N ASN A 16 -4.94 4.43 4.51
CA ASN A 16 -5.89 5.46 4.96
C ASN A 16 -7.33 4.93 5.04
N ALA A 17 -7.73 4.07 4.10
CA ALA A 17 -9.03 3.38 4.16
C ALA A 17 -9.12 2.46 5.38
N LEU A 18 -8.07 1.68 5.67
CA LEU A 18 -7.99 0.84 6.88
C LEU A 18 -8.09 1.69 8.16
N ARG A 19 -7.32 2.76 8.26
CA ARG A 19 -7.33 3.68 9.41
C ARG A 19 -8.69 4.36 9.60
N SER A 20 -9.38 4.66 8.50
CA SER A 20 -10.72 5.25 8.53
C SER A 20 -11.83 4.25 8.85
N GLY A 21 -11.50 2.98 9.12
CA GLY A 21 -12.48 1.92 9.36
C GLY A 21 -13.31 1.57 8.12
N LYS A 22 -12.89 2.01 6.93
CA LYS A 22 -13.55 1.71 5.66
C LYS A 22 -12.98 0.42 5.08
N ARG A 23 -13.74 -0.21 4.19
CA ARG A 23 -13.23 -1.33 3.38
C ARG A 23 -12.07 -0.83 2.52
N ALA A 24 -10.86 -1.28 2.83
CA ALA A 24 -9.69 -1.03 2.00
C ALA A 24 -9.68 -2.02 0.83
N HIS A 25 -9.50 -1.50 -0.39
CA HIS A 25 -9.43 -2.30 -1.60
C HIS A 25 -7.98 -2.41 -2.05
N VAL A 26 -7.53 -3.63 -2.30
CA VAL A 26 -6.23 -3.89 -2.92
C VAL A 26 -6.36 -3.67 -4.43
N PRO A 27 -5.67 -2.68 -5.01
CA PRO A 27 -5.75 -2.43 -6.45
C PRO A 27 -5.12 -3.57 -7.26
N ALA A 28 -5.55 -3.72 -8.51
CA ALA A 28 -4.95 -4.66 -9.44
C ALA A 28 -3.55 -4.16 -9.86
N MET A 29 -2.52 -4.95 -9.58
CA MET A 29 -1.12 -4.61 -9.87
C MET A 29 -0.32 -5.88 -10.18
N ARG A 30 0.81 -5.71 -10.89
CA ARG A 30 1.71 -6.83 -11.20
C ARG A 30 2.41 -7.34 -9.95
N LEU A 31 2.76 -8.62 -9.94
CA LEU A 31 3.45 -9.27 -8.82
C LEU A 31 4.79 -8.58 -8.47
N GLU A 32 5.48 -8.03 -9.47
CA GLU A 32 6.73 -7.25 -9.28
C GLU A 32 6.55 -6.02 -8.38
N TYR A 33 5.36 -5.41 -8.37
CA TYR A 33 5.02 -4.26 -7.52
C TYR A 33 4.37 -4.67 -6.19
N TRP A 34 3.94 -5.93 -6.07
CA TRP A 34 3.26 -6.44 -4.86
C TRP A 34 4.13 -6.31 -3.61
N GLN A 35 5.41 -6.64 -3.74
CA GLN A 35 6.36 -6.53 -2.63
C GLN A 35 6.57 -5.06 -2.20
N GLN A 36 6.60 -4.14 -3.16
CA GLN A 36 6.71 -2.70 -2.88
C GLN A 36 5.47 -2.18 -2.15
N PHE A 37 4.28 -2.54 -2.65
CA PHE A 37 3.01 -2.18 -2.03
C PHE A 37 2.92 -2.67 -0.58
N LEU A 38 3.21 -3.95 -0.33
CA LEU A 38 3.20 -4.50 1.02
C LEU A 38 4.17 -3.75 1.93
N THR A 39 5.39 -3.47 1.48
CA THR A 39 6.39 -2.73 2.27
C THR A 39 5.84 -1.38 2.73
N VAL A 40 5.20 -0.63 1.82
CA VAL A 40 4.59 0.68 2.14
C VAL A 40 3.39 0.52 3.07
N VAL A 41 2.56 -0.50 2.86
CA VAL A 41 1.41 -0.79 3.75
C VAL A 41 1.88 -1.15 5.16
N TYR A 42 2.86 -2.04 5.32
CA TYR A 42 3.42 -2.43 6.61
C TYR A 42 4.02 -1.22 7.35
N SER A 43 4.80 -0.39 6.64
CA SER A 43 5.31 0.87 7.20
C SER A 43 4.20 1.84 7.60
N GLY A 44 3.20 2.04 6.73
CA GLY A 44 2.06 2.91 7.00
C GLY A 44 1.15 2.44 8.13
N LEU A 45 1.12 1.14 8.42
CA LEU A 45 0.41 0.57 9.57
C LEU A 45 1.26 0.52 10.85
N GLY A 46 2.56 0.86 10.78
CA GLY A 46 3.48 0.75 11.92
C GLY A 46 3.80 -0.69 12.32
N LEU A 47 3.73 -1.61 11.35
CA LEU A 47 4.01 -3.04 11.51
C LEU A 47 5.40 -3.45 10.96
N ALA A 48 6.19 -2.45 10.54
CA ALA A 48 7.52 -2.61 9.95
C ALA A 48 8.64 -2.48 11.00
#